data_AF-A0A3N1A622-F1
#
_entry.id   AF-A0A3N1A622-F1
#
_cell.length_a   1.000
_cell.length_b   1.000
_cell.length_c   1.000
_cell.angle_alpha   90.00
_cell.angle_beta   90.00
_cell.angle_gamma   90.00
#
_symmetry.space_group_name_H-M   'P 1'
#
loop_
_entity.id
_entity.type
_entity.pdbx_description
1 polymer ?
#
loop_
_entity_poly.entity_id
_entity_poly.type
_entity_poly.pdbx_seq_one_letter_code
_entity_poly.pdbx_strand_id
1 'polypeptide(L)'
;MTSNLLHRWPSALGLGCAVLVLVAGAGREVLAIVLGVAVLCYLTAAATRRRWMAWVGLGAGSVAVAASELAGLPWWAGLGFVAVVLVAGGLVGGVPRAPLTAQTVALLGYGGLAVTAVLVVPAVGMVLAGLALAAHGVWDVIHYRRDEVVPRSLAEFCVLLDVPLGLGFLALAATGAVSG
;
A
#
# COMPACT_ATOMS: atom_id res chain seq x y z
N MET A 1 25.85 20.50 -1.97
CA MET A 1 25.35 19.16 -2.40
C MET A 1 24.18 18.62 -1.56
N THR A 2 23.67 19.34 -0.55
CA THR A 2 22.55 18.87 0.30
C THR A 2 21.14 19.24 -0.21
N SER A 3 21.00 20.17 -1.16
CA SER A 3 19.67 20.60 -1.65
C SER A 3 18.96 19.57 -2.55
N ASN A 4 19.71 18.67 -3.21
CA ASN A 4 19.11 17.64 -4.08
C ASN A 4 18.53 16.45 -3.29
N LEU A 5 19.09 16.12 -2.12
CA LEU A 5 18.56 15.04 -1.26
C LEU A 5 17.25 15.44 -0.58
N LEU A 6 17.14 16.72 -0.17
CA LEU A 6 15.90 17.26 0.41
C LEU A 6 14.73 17.24 -0.59
N HIS A 7 14.99 17.25 -1.90
CA HIS A 7 13.95 17.13 -2.92
C HIS A 7 13.59 15.68 -3.27
N ARG A 8 14.42 14.70 -2.91
CA ARG A 8 14.27 13.26 -3.18
C ARG A 8 13.94 12.45 -1.92
N TRP A 9 13.52 13.11 -0.85
CA TRP A 9 13.19 12.44 0.41
C TRP A 9 12.14 11.33 0.26
N PRO A 10 11.09 11.43 -0.62
CA PRO A 10 10.12 10.36 -0.73
C PRO A 10 10.71 9.12 -1.40
N SER A 11 11.53 9.30 -2.43
CA SER A 11 12.22 8.20 -3.10
C SER A 11 13.25 7.53 -2.19
N ALA A 12 14.01 8.32 -1.41
CA ALA A 12 14.95 7.79 -0.42
C ALA A 12 14.23 7.00 0.68
N LEU A 13 13.10 7.50 1.17
CA LEU A 13 12.28 6.84 2.19
C LEU A 13 11.69 5.52 1.66
N GLY A 14 11.08 5.53 0.47
CA GLY A 14 10.46 4.34 -0.13
C GLY A 14 11.47 3.24 -0.38
N LEU A 15 12.60 3.58 -1.00
CA LEU A 15 13.68 2.63 -1.25
C LEU A 15 14.32 2.12 0.05
N GLY A 16 14.51 3.00 1.04
CA GLY A 16 15.00 2.64 2.36
C GLY A 16 14.10 1.61 3.05
N CYS A 17 12.79 1.84 3.04
CA CYS A 17 11.81 0.88 3.56
C CYS A 17 11.86 -0.45 2.80
N ALA A 18 11.92 -0.44 1.47
CA ALA A 18 12.01 -1.68 0.68
C ALA A 18 13.25 -2.50 1.04
N VAL A 19 14.42 -1.86 1.13
CA VAL A 19 15.67 -2.51 1.52
C VAL A 19 15.59 -3.07 2.93
N LEU A 20 15.08 -2.31 3.89
CA LEU A 20 14.92 -2.76 5.28
C LEU A 20 14.04 -4.01 5.37
N VAL A 21 12.90 -4.02 4.67
CA VAL A 21 11.96 -5.16 4.67
C VAL A 21 12.60 -6.40 4.03
N LEU A 22 13.32 -6.23 2.91
CA LEU A 22 14.03 -7.33 2.25
C LEU A 22 15.15 -7.91 3.15
N VAL A 23 15.95 -7.05 3.77
CA VAL A 23 17.05 -7.47 4.66
C VAL A 23 16.53 -8.12 5.94
N ALA A 24 15.39 -7.65 6.47
CA ALA A 24 14.75 -8.26 7.62
C ALA A 24 14.17 -9.67 7.34
N GLY A 25 14.17 -10.12 6.08
CA GLY A 25 13.63 -11.43 5.70
C GLY A 25 12.12 -11.51 5.94
N ALA A 26 11.40 -10.41 5.72
CA ALA A 26 9.96 -10.36 5.93
C ALA A 26 9.21 -11.40 5.06
N GLY A 27 8.00 -11.76 5.46
CA GLY A 27 7.16 -12.72 4.74
C GLY A 27 6.10 -12.07 3.86
N ARG A 28 5.28 -12.92 3.20
CA ARG A 28 4.13 -12.51 2.38
C ARG A 28 3.12 -11.60 3.10
N GLU A 29 3.03 -11.72 4.43
CA GLU A 29 2.11 -10.93 5.24
C GLU A 29 2.50 -9.45 5.27
N VAL A 30 3.80 -9.14 5.35
CA VAL A 30 4.28 -7.76 5.30
C VAL A 30 3.98 -7.13 3.94
N LEU A 31 4.13 -7.86 2.83
CA LEU A 31 3.76 -7.35 1.50
C LEU A 31 2.26 -7.09 1.39
N ALA A 32 1.43 -7.98 1.95
CA ALA A 32 -0.01 -7.81 1.98
C ALA A 32 -0.43 -6.59 2.81
N ILE A 33 0.21 -6.36 3.95
CA ILE A 33 0.02 -5.17 4.78
C ILE A 33 0.43 -3.90 4.02
N VAL A 34 1.62 -3.88 3.42
CA VAL A 34 2.11 -2.73 2.63
C VAL A 34 1.13 -2.41 1.51
N LEU A 35 0.69 -3.42 0.74
CA LEU A 35 -0.29 -3.26 -0.32
C LEU A 35 -1.61 -2.69 0.21
N GLY A 36 -2.14 -3.25 1.31
CA GLY A 36 -3.39 -2.81 1.94
C GLY A 36 -3.33 -1.37 2.44
N VAL A 37 -2.22 -0.97 3.06
CA VAL A 37 -2.01 0.42 3.50
C VAL A 37 -1.86 1.35 2.30
N ALA A 38 -1.12 0.94 1.26
CA ALA A 38 -0.92 1.75 0.06
C ALA A 38 -2.25 2.13 -0.60
N VAL A 39 -3.16 1.18 -0.85
CA VAL A 39 -4.48 1.50 -1.41
C VAL A 39 -5.36 2.33 -0.47
N LEU A 40 -5.20 2.17 0.84
CA LEU A 40 -5.91 3.00 1.82
C LEU A 40 -5.48 4.46 1.76
N CYS A 41 -4.21 4.75 1.45
CA CYS A 41 -3.72 6.12 1.25
C CYS A 41 -4.51 6.84 0.14
N TYR A 42 -4.74 6.16 -0.99
CA TYR A 42 -5.50 6.68 -2.13
C TYR A 42 -6.97 6.90 -1.78
N LEU A 43 -7.59 5.93 -1.11
CA LEU A 43 -8.97 6.06 -0.64
C LEU A 43 -9.11 7.23 0.35
N THR A 44 -8.14 7.42 1.24
CA THR A 44 -8.12 8.53 2.20
C THR A 44 -8.11 9.88 1.48
N ALA A 45 -7.26 10.05 0.47
CA ALA A 45 -7.21 11.28 -0.32
C ALA A 45 -8.53 11.53 -1.08
N ALA A 46 -9.11 10.47 -1.67
CA ALA A 46 -10.38 10.57 -2.40
C ALA A 46 -11.56 10.91 -1.48
N ALA A 47 -11.65 10.27 -0.31
CA ALA A 47 -12.71 10.47 0.67
C ALA A 47 -12.66 11.85 1.37
N THR A 48 -11.49 12.48 1.42
CA THR A 48 -11.29 13.77 2.10
C THR A 48 -11.19 14.97 1.14
N ARG A 49 -11.07 14.71 -0.18
CA ARG A 49 -10.78 15.71 -1.23
C ARG A 49 -9.48 16.49 -1.01
N ARG A 50 -8.57 15.99 -0.18
CA ARG A 50 -7.29 16.63 0.12
C ARG A 50 -6.18 15.64 -0.20
N ARG A 51 -5.45 15.87 -1.30
CA ARG A 51 -4.39 14.97 -1.75
C ARG A 51 -3.40 14.61 -0.64
N TRP A 52 -2.98 15.60 0.15
CA TRP A 52 -1.99 15.39 1.23
C TRP A 52 -2.48 14.45 2.34
N MET A 53 -3.79 14.23 2.48
CA MET A 53 -4.34 13.26 3.42
C MET A 53 -3.91 11.82 3.10
N ALA A 54 -3.36 11.54 1.93
CA ALA A 54 -2.77 10.24 1.63
C ALA A 54 -1.63 9.88 2.59
N TRP A 55 -0.79 10.85 2.99
CA TRP A 55 0.27 10.64 3.99
C TRP A 55 -0.32 10.37 5.38
N VAL A 56 -1.45 11.00 5.71
CA VAL A 56 -2.20 10.69 6.94
C VAL A 56 -2.78 9.28 6.84
N GLY A 57 -3.27 8.87 5.67
CA GLY A 57 -3.71 7.51 5.39
C GLY A 57 -2.60 6.47 5.63
N LEU A 58 -1.35 6.77 5.23
CA LEU A 58 -0.20 5.90 5.49
C LEU A 58 0.03 5.69 7.00
N GLY A 59 0.01 6.78 7.77
CA GLY A 59 0.18 6.72 9.22
C GLY A 59 -1.01 6.04 9.91
N ALA A 60 -2.23 6.45 9.60
CA ALA A 60 -3.45 5.91 10.18
C ALA A 60 -3.66 4.43 9.84
N GLY A 61 -3.36 4.03 8.60
CA GLY A 61 -3.39 2.63 8.17
C GLY A 61 -2.39 1.77 8.94
N SER A 62 -1.14 2.24 9.07
CA SER A 62 -0.11 1.57 9.88
C SER A 62 -0.53 1.43 11.35
N VAL A 63 -1.14 2.47 11.94
CA VAL A 63 -1.67 2.41 13.31
C VAL A 63 -2.84 1.44 13.42
N ALA A 64 -3.74 1.40 12.44
CA ALA A 64 -4.88 0.48 12.44
C ALA A 64 -4.43 -0.98 12.35
N VAL A 65 -3.37 -1.28 11.59
CA VAL A 65 -2.73 -2.60 11.54
C VAL A 65 -2.19 -2.96 12.93
N ALA A 66 -1.32 -2.12 13.50
CA ALA A 66 -0.72 -2.37 14.80
C ALA A 66 -1.76 -2.53 15.91
N ALA A 67 -2.81 -1.70 15.91
CA ALA A 67 -3.91 -1.78 16.87
C ALA A 67 -4.72 -3.07 16.71
N SER A 68 -4.94 -3.54 15.48
CA SER A 68 -5.63 -4.81 15.23
C SER A 68 -4.83 -5.99 15.78
N GLU A 69 -3.52 -6.03 15.49
CA GLU A 69 -2.64 -7.08 15.96
C GLU A 69 -2.53 -7.10 17.49
N LEU A 70 -2.41 -5.93 18.14
CA LEU A 70 -2.45 -5.81 19.60
C LEU A 70 -3.77 -6.29 20.22
N ALA A 71 -4.87 -6.16 19.49
CA ALA A 71 -6.18 -6.64 19.89
C ALA A 71 -6.42 -8.13 19.56
N GLY A 72 -5.44 -8.83 18.97
CA GLY A 72 -5.60 -10.22 18.51
C GLY A 72 -6.51 -10.36 17.29
N LEU A 73 -6.75 -9.27 16.56
CA LEU A 73 -7.54 -9.24 15.34
C LEU A 73 -6.61 -9.31 14.11
N PRO A 74 -7.09 -9.89 12.99
CA PRO A 74 -6.31 -9.84 11.76
C PRO A 74 -6.16 -8.39 11.27
N TRP A 75 -4.99 -8.04 10.73
CA TRP A 75 -4.68 -6.67 10.29
C TRP A 75 -5.69 -6.10 9.28
N TRP A 76 -6.28 -6.95 8.43
CA TRP A 76 -7.26 -6.53 7.44
C TRP A 76 -8.60 -6.12 8.07
N ALA A 77 -8.90 -6.52 9.32
CA ALA A 77 -10.10 -6.06 10.02
C ALA A 77 -10.01 -4.55 10.33
N GLY A 78 -8.87 -4.08 10.85
CA GLY A 78 -8.64 -2.66 11.12
C GLY A 78 -8.65 -1.83 9.84
N LEU A 79 -7.94 -2.28 8.80
CA LEU A 79 -7.93 -1.59 7.51
C LEU A 79 -9.33 -1.56 6.87
N GLY A 80 -10.07 -2.68 6.93
CA GLY A 80 -11.45 -2.76 6.46
C GLY A 80 -12.37 -1.80 7.19
N PHE A 81 -12.26 -1.70 8.51
CA PHE A 81 -13.01 -0.73 9.30
C PHE A 81 -12.72 0.72 8.87
N VAL A 82 -11.44 1.10 8.75
CA VAL A 82 -11.05 2.44 8.30
C VAL A 82 -11.59 2.71 6.89
N ALA A 83 -11.49 1.74 5.99
CA ALA A 83 -12.03 1.87 4.63
C ALA A 83 -13.55 2.12 4.62
N VAL A 84 -14.32 1.39 5.43
CA VAL A 84 -15.77 1.59 5.56
C VAL A 84 -16.07 3.00 6.07
N VAL A 85 -15.36 3.46 7.10
CA VAL A 85 -15.52 4.83 7.63
C VAL A 85 -15.21 5.88 6.58
N LEU A 86 -14.14 5.71 5.80
CA LEU A 86 -13.77 6.64 4.73
C LEU A 86 -14.81 6.66 3.61
N VAL A 87 -15.28 5.50 3.16
CA VAL A 87 -16.31 5.42 2.12
C VAL A 87 -17.62 6.06 2.60
N ALA A 88 -18.10 5.69 3.79
CA ALA A 88 -19.31 6.25 4.37
C ALA A 88 -19.18 7.77 4.57
N GLY A 89 -18.06 8.23 5.15
CA GLY A 89 -17.77 9.64 5.35
C GLY A 89 -17.69 10.42 4.03
N GLY A 90 -17.07 9.85 3.00
CA GLY A 90 -17.02 10.45 1.67
C GLY A 90 -18.40 10.57 1.02
N LEU A 91 -19.23 9.52 1.13
CA LEU A 91 -20.60 9.52 0.61
C LEU A 91 -21.50 10.55 1.31
N VAL A 92 -21.45 10.60 2.65
CA VAL A 92 -22.20 11.58 3.47
C VAL A 92 -21.68 13.00 3.24
N GLY A 93 -20.37 13.16 3.09
CA GLY A 93 -19.71 14.45 2.84
C GLY A 93 -19.84 14.97 1.40
N GLY A 94 -20.51 14.23 0.50
CA GLY A 94 -20.78 14.67 -0.85
C GLY A 94 -19.54 14.81 -1.75
N VAL A 95 -18.51 13.98 -1.52
CA VAL A 95 -17.31 14.01 -2.37
C VAL A 95 -17.61 13.48 -3.78
N PRO A 96 -16.82 13.86 -4.81
CA PRO A 96 -17.04 13.37 -6.18
C PRO A 96 -17.06 11.84 -6.24
N ARG A 97 -18.15 11.29 -6.82
CA ARG A 97 -18.41 9.85 -6.89
C ARG A 97 -17.35 9.09 -7.68
N ALA A 98 -16.86 9.66 -8.79
CA ALA A 98 -15.91 9.00 -9.68
C ALA A 98 -14.57 8.63 -8.98
N PRO A 99 -13.81 9.57 -8.37
CA PRO A 99 -12.57 9.22 -7.67
C PRO A 99 -12.82 8.34 -6.45
N LEU A 100 -13.89 8.58 -5.68
CA LEU A 100 -14.23 7.72 -4.54
C LEU A 100 -14.49 6.27 -4.99
N THR A 101 -15.27 6.09 -6.06
CA THR A 101 -15.59 4.76 -6.61
C THR A 101 -14.33 4.09 -7.15
N ALA A 102 -13.51 4.80 -7.93
CA ALA A 102 -12.27 4.26 -8.48
C ALA A 102 -11.32 3.75 -7.38
N GLN A 103 -11.11 4.54 -6.32
CA GLN A 103 -10.22 4.12 -5.23
C GLN A 103 -10.85 3.06 -4.32
N THR A 104 -12.18 3.04 -4.20
CA THR A 104 -12.88 1.94 -3.50
C THR A 104 -12.73 0.62 -4.27
N VAL A 105 -12.89 0.65 -5.59
CA VAL A 105 -12.68 -0.53 -6.46
C VAL A 105 -11.23 -0.98 -6.41
N ALA A 106 -10.27 -0.05 -6.47
CA ALA A 106 -8.86 -0.37 -6.31
C ALA A 106 -8.57 -1.02 -4.95
N LEU A 107 -9.13 -0.49 -3.86
CA LEU A 107 -9.02 -1.06 -2.52
C LEU A 107 -9.58 -2.49 -2.47
N LEU A 108 -10.77 -2.73 -3.02
CA LEU A 108 -11.37 -4.06 -3.04
C LEU A 108 -10.55 -5.05 -3.88
N GLY A 109 -10.02 -4.61 -5.03
CA GLY A 109 -9.18 -5.43 -5.89
C GLY A 109 -7.85 -5.79 -5.24
N TYR A 110 -7.01 -4.80 -4.93
CA TYR A 110 -5.70 -5.03 -4.34
C TYR A 110 -5.78 -5.56 -2.91
N GLY A 111 -6.69 -5.05 -2.09
CA GLY A 111 -6.91 -5.54 -0.73
C GLY A 111 -7.44 -6.98 -0.72
N GLY A 112 -8.32 -7.34 -1.66
CA GLY A 112 -8.75 -8.71 -1.87
C GLY A 112 -7.59 -9.63 -2.25
N LEU A 113 -6.70 -9.20 -3.15
CA LEU A 113 -5.48 -9.93 -3.49
C LEU A 113 -4.52 -10.07 -2.30
N ALA A 114 -4.37 -9.01 -1.49
CA ALA A 114 -3.55 -9.01 -0.28
C ALA A 114 -4.05 -10.03 0.75
N VAL A 115 -5.36 -10.02 1.04
CA VAL A 115 -5.98 -11.00 1.94
C VAL A 115 -5.89 -12.41 1.36
N THR A 116 -6.14 -12.57 0.06
CA THR A 116 -6.01 -13.88 -0.61
C THR A 116 -4.59 -14.42 -0.49
N ALA A 117 -3.58 -13.58 -0.70
CA ALA A 117 -2.18 -13.97 -0.59
C ALA A 117 -1.84 -14.55 0.78
N VAL A 118 -2.48 -14.07 1.86
CA VAL A 118 -2.22 -14.59 3.20
C VAL A 118 -3.04 -15.82 3.59
N LEU A 119 -4.10 -16.13 2.83
CA LEU A 119 -4.97 -17.29 3.07
C LEU A 119 -4.60 -18.52 2.24
N VAL A 120 -3.88 -18.33 1.13
CA VAL A 120 -3.39 -19.44 0.29
C VAL A 120 -2.07 -20.01 0.80
N VAL A 121 -1.65 -21.13 0.20
CA VAL A 121 -0.37 -21.78 0.54
C VAL A 121 0.81 -20.80 0.38
N PRO A 122 1.82 -20.85 1.26
CA PRO A 122 2.83 -19.78 1.38
C PRO A 122 3.54 -19.40 0.08
N ALA A 123 3.95 -20.40 -0.72
CA ALA A 123 4.64 -20.15 -1.99
C ALA A 123 3.78 -19.38 -3.00
N VAL A 124 2.51 -19.79 -3.16
CA VAL A 124 1.56 -19.09 -4.05
C VAL A 124 1.24 -17.71 -3.50
N GLY A 125 1.08 -17.59 -2.18
CA GLY A 125 0.80 -16.33 -1.51
C GLY A 125 1.92 -15.31 -1.70
N MET A 126 3.17 -15.74 -1.62
CA MET A 126 4.33 -14.88 -1.86
C MET A 126 4.38 -14.35 -3.30
N VAL A 127 4.16 -15.23 -4.29
CA VAL A 127 4.11 -14.81 -5.69
C VAL A 127 2.94 -13.85 -5.94
N LEU A 128 1.76 -14.15 -5.38
CA LEU A 128 0.57 -13.31 -5.51
C LEU A 128 0.79 -11.92 -4.90
N ALA A 129 1.31 -11.85 -3.67
CA ALA A 129 1.60 -10.60 -2.99
C ALA A 129 2.67 -9.78 -3.75
N GLY A 130 3.74 -10.43 -4.23
CA GLY A 130 4.79 -9.77 -4.99
C GLY A 130 4.29 -9.18 -6.31
N LEU A 131 3.50 -9.95 -7.08
CA LEU A 131 2.87 -9.46 -8.31
C LEU A 131 1.88 -8.32 -8.04
N ALA A 132 1.01 -8.47 -7.03
CA ALA A 132 0.01 -7.47 -6.70
C ALA A 132 0.65 -6.15 -6.24
N LEU A 133 1.72 -6.22 -5.43
CA LEU A 133 2.46 -5.06 -4.99
C LEU A 133 3.19 -4.37 -6.16
N ALA A 134 3.88 -5.13 -7.02
CA ALA A 134 4.53 -4.55 -8.21
C ALA A 134 3.51 -3.91 -9.18
N ALA A 135 2.33 -4.53 -9.34
CA ALA A 135 1.23 -3.97 -10.14
C ALA A 135 0.67 -2.67 -9.53
N HIS A 136 0.58 -2.59 -8.19
CA HIS A 136 0.24 -1.35 -7.50
C HIS A 136 1.29 -0.26 -7.78
N GLY A 137 2.58 -0.59 -7.78
CA GLY A 137 3.63 0.34 -8.20
C GLY A 137 3.41 0.91 -9.62
N VAL A 138 2.86 0.13 -10.56
CA VAL A 138 2.47 0.64 -11.90
C VAL A 138 1.29 1.62 -11.79
N TRP A 139 0.31 1.32 -10.93
CA TRP A 139 -0.80 2.22 -10.63
C TRP A 139 -0.32 3.56 -10.03
N ASP A 140 0.71 3.52 -9.18
CA ASP A 140 1.35 4.72 -8.64
C ASP A 140 2.05 5.54 -9.73
N VAL A 141 2.73 4.91 -10.69
CA VAL A 141 3.32 5.64 -11.84
C VAL A 141 2.24 6.39 -12.63
N ILE A 142 1.07 5.78 -12.84
CA ILE A 142 -0.06 6.45 -13.50
C ILE A 142 -0.49 7.68 -12.70
N HIS A 143 -0.64 7.56 -11.38
CA HIS A 143 -1.06 8.67 -10.52
C HIS A 143 0.01 9.75 -10.38
N TYR A 144 1.29 9.37 -10.35
CA TYR A 144 2.41 10.30 -10.37
C TYR A 144 2.40 11.16 -11.64
N ARG A 145 2.17 10.52 -12.79
CA ARG A 145 2.10 11.20 -14.10
C ARG A 145 0.88 12.11 -14.21
N ARG A 146 -0.29 11.64 -13.76
CA ARG A 146 -1.56 12.39 -13.85
C ARG A 146 -1.69 13.49 -12.79
N ASP A 147 -1.06 13.34 -11.62
CA ASP A 147 -1.14 14.29 -10.51
C ASP A 147 -2.59 14.67 -10.13
N GLU A 148 -3.43 13.66 -9.87
CA GLU A 148 -4.87 13.85 -9.64
C GLU A 148 -5.33 13.49 -8.22
N VAL A 149 -4.99 12.30 -7.71
CA VAL A 149 -5.58 11.73 -6.47
C VAL A 149 -4.70 11.96 -5.25
N VAL A 150 -3.42 11.59 -5.33
CA VAL A 150 -2.42 11.72 -4.26
C VAL A 150 -1.34 12.70 -4.69
N PRO A 151 -0.57 13.31 -3.77
CA PRO A 151 0.56 14.13 -4.15
C PRO A 151 1.63 13.25 -4.81
N ARG A 152 2.38 13.83 -5.76
CA ARG A 152 3.53 13.16 -6.40
C ARG A 152 4.53 12.59 -5.40
N SER A 153 4.73 13.24 -4.24
CA SER A 153 5.62 12.72 -3.20
C SER A 153 5.19 11.36 -2.66
N LEU A 154 3.90 11.15 -2.42
CA LEU A 154 3.40 9.85 -1.96
C LEU A 154 3.47 8.82 -3.07
N ALA A 155 3.05 9.17 -4.29
CA ALA A 155 3.14 8.24 -5.42
C ALA A 155 4.60 7.83 -5.69
N GLU A 156 5.56 8.76 -5.64
CA GLU A 156 6.99 8.45 -5.78
C GLU A 156 7.49 7.53 -4.66
N PHE A 157 7.08 7.78 -3.41
CA PHE A 157 7.38 6.90 -2.28
C PHE A 157 6.84 5.49 -2.51
N CYS A 158 5.57 5.34 -2.90
CA CYS A 158 4.94 4.04 -3.16
C CYS A 158 5.59 3.32 -4.35
N VAL A 159 5.92 3.99 -5.46
CA VAL A 159 6.65 3.35 -6.58
C VAL A 159 7.99 2.76 -6.10
N LEU A 160 8.74 3.52 -5.33
CA LEU A 160 10.09 3.16 -4.87
C LEU A 160 10.07 2.15 -3.72
N LEU A 161 8.93 1.97 -3.06
CA LEU A 161 8.70 0.91 -2.10
C LEU A 161 8.23 -0.37 -2.82
N ASP A 162 7.12 -0.25 -3.55
CA ASP A 162 6.32 -1.37 -4.03
C ASP A 162 6.99 -2.15 -5.15
N VAL A 163 7.62 -1.46 -6.11
CA VAL A 163 8.28 -2.13 -7.24
C VAL A 163 9.52 -2.91 -6.78
N PRO A 164 10.49 -2.31 -6.04
CA PRO A 164 11.64 -3.06 -5.56
C PRO A 164 11.26 -4.18 -4.59
N LEU A 165 10.31 -3.92 -3.68
CA LEU A 165 9.88 -4.91 -2.71
C LEU A 165 9.15 -6.08 -3.38
N GLY A 166 8.18 -5.79 -4.26
CA GLY A 166 7.43 -6.81 -5.00
C GLY A 166 8.34 -7.66 -5.88
N LEU A 167 9.24 -7.04 -6.66
CA LEU A 167 10.19 -7.76 -7.50
C LEU A 167 11.23 -8.55 -6.67
N GLY A 168 11.71 -7.99 -5.56
CA GLY A 168 12.64 -8.66 -4.66
C GLY A 168 12.06 -9.96 -4.10
N PHE A 169 10.80 -9.95 -3.67
CA PHE A 169 10.12 -11.15 -3.18
C PHE A 169 9.84 -12.17 -4.28
N LEU A 170 9.52 -11.72 -5.49
CA LEU A 170 9.40 -12.63 -6.64
C LEU A 170 10.73 -13.32 -6.95
N ALA A 171 11.85 -12.60 -6.88
CA ALA A 171 13.17 -13.18 -7.06
C ALA A 171 13.50 -14.19 -5.94
N LEU A 172 13.20 -13.87 -4.68
CA LEU A 172 13.40 -14.79 -3.54
C LEU A 172 12.54 -16.05 -3.65
N ALA A 173 11.29 -15.92 -4.10
CA ALA A 173 10.41 -17.05 -4.37
C ALA A 173 10.95 -17.95 -5.49
N ALA A 174 11.51 -17.35 -6.55
CA ALA A 174 12.05 -18.08 -7.69
C ALA A 174 13.34 -18.85 -7.36
N THR A 175 14.17 -18.36 -6.43
CA THR A 175 15.43 -19.01 -6.03
C THR A 175 15.24 -20.05 -4.93
N GLY A 176 14.03 -20.24 -4.40
CA GLY A 176 13.77 -21.15 -3.28
C GLY A 176 14.38 -20.69 -1.96
N ALA A 177 14.81 -19.41 -1.87
CA ALA A 177 15.39 -18.83 -0.66
C ALA A 177 14.36 -18.66 0.47
N VAL A 178 13.09 -18.96 0.19
CA VAL A 178 11.98 -18.93 1.16
C VAL A 178 11.43 -20.34 1.33
N SER A 179 12.09 -21.14 2.15
CA SER A 179 11.43 -22.23 2.87
C SER A 179 10.65 -21.61 4.03
N GLY A 180 9.33 -21.83 4.04
CA GLY A 180 8.38 -21.20 4.97
C GLY A 180 8.60 -21.48 6.45
#